data_AF-A0AAQ6IGQ8-F1
#
_entry.id   AF-A0AAQ6IGQ8-F1
#
_cell.length_a   1.000
_cell.length_b   1.000
_cell.length_c   1.000
_cell.angle_alpha   90.00
_cell.angle_beta   90.00
_cell.angle_gamma   90.00
#
_symmetry.space_group_name_H-M   'P 1'
#
loop_
_entity.id
_entity.type
_entity.pdbx_description
1 polymer ?
#
loop_
_entity_poly.entity_id
_entity_poly.type
_entity_poly.pdbx_seq_one_letter_code
_entity_poly.pdbx_strand_id
1 'polypeptide(L)'
;MNKFDKDYEFYENTTHNILSLRDSCLSEEEVWAVCAECVVALQSIRPSHLFHTLCITPDTLAFNAHGNVCFMEQLSDDPEGSFVPPEFDNTGSTFEVRNSQSSYRF
;
A
#
# COMPACT_ATOMS: atom_id res chain seq x y z
N MET A 1 10.09 13.89 22.32
CA MET A 1 8.95 13.77 21.40
C MET A 1 8.21 12.49 21.74
N ASN A 2 6.96 12.58 22.15
CA ASN A 2 6.19 11.40 22.58
C ASN A 2 5.67 10.65 21.35
N LYS A 3 5.60 9.32 21.43
CA LYS A 3 5.12 8.44 20.34
C LYS A 3 3.79 8.94 19.73
N PHE A 4 2.87 9.40 20.58
CA PHE A 4 1.56 9.97 20.22
C PHE A 4 1.62 11.23 19.35
N ASP A 5 2.68 12.02 19.45
CA ASP A 5 2.82 13.28 18.71
C ASP A 5 3.26 13.01 17.26
N LYS A 6 4.03 11.93 17.04
CA LYS A 6 4.39 11.47 15.70
C LYS A 6 3.21 10.88 14.96
N ASP A 7 2.31 10.19 15.66
CA ASP A 7 1.15 9.54 15.05
C ASP A 7 0.12 10.58 14.54
N TYR A 8 0.00 11.74 15.18
CA TYR A 8 -0.86 12.85 14.72
C TYR A 8 -0.36 13.53 13.44
N GLU A 9 0.96 13.62 13.24
CA GLU A 9 1.54 14.23 12.03
C GLU A 9 1.10 13.47 10.77
N PHE A 10 0.86 12.17 10.86
CA PHE A 10 0.48 11.36 9.70
C PHE A 10 -1.03 11.27 9.46
N TYR A 11 -1.86 11.39 10.50
CA TYR A 11 -3.30 11.13 10.39
C TYR A 11 -4.04 12.12 9.46
N GLU A 12 -3.61 13.39 9.42
CA GLU A 12 -4.20 14.38 8.52
C GLU A 12 -3.54 14.41 7.12
N ASN A 13 -2.38 13.79 6.96
CA ASN A 13 -1.54 13.89 5.76
C ASN A 13 -1.57 12.62 4.90
N THR A 14 -2.74 11.96 4.82
CA THR A 14 -2.94 10.83 3.92
C THR A 14 -2.92 11.28 2.46
N THR A 15 -2.59 10.35 1.57
CA THR A 15 -2.61 10.60 0.13
C THR A 15 -4.02 11.00 -0.30
N HIS A 16 -5.06 10.35 0.24
CA HIS A 16 -6.46 10.70 0.00
C HIS A 16 -6.77 12.16 0.37
N ASN A 17 -6.35 12.60 1.57
CA ASN A 17 -6.59 13.97 2.03
C ASN A 17 -5.85 14.99 1.15
N ILE A 18 -4.60 14.72 0.80
CA ILE A 18 -3.79 15.61 -0.05
C ILE A 18 -4.43 15.78 -1.43
N LEU A 19 -4.87 14.69 -2.06
CA LEU A 19 -5.54 14.73 -3.37
C LEU A 19 -6.89 15.46 -3.28
N SER A 20 -7.64 15.21 -2.22
CA SER A 20 -8.92 15.88 -1.97
C SER A 20 -8.77 17.39 -1.76
N LEU A 21 -7.74 17.81 -0.99
CA LEU A 21 -7.44 19.23 -0.76
C LEU A 21 -6.94 19.94 -2.02
N ARG A 22 -6.20 19.24 -2.87
CA ARG A 22 -5.70 19.76 -4.16
C ARG A 22 -6.77 19.77 -5.25
N ASP A 23 -7.83 18.98 -5.10
CA ASP A 23 -8.82 18.69 -6.14
C ASP A 23 -8.14 18.27 -7.46
N SER A 24 -7.07 17.45 -7.35
CA SER A 24 -6.25 17.05 -8.48
C SER A 24 -5.60 15.70 -8.27
N CYS A 25 -5.23 15.04 -9.36
CA CYS A 25 -4.34 13.89 -9.32
C CYS A 25 -2.88 14.32 -9.05
N LEU A 26 -2.03 13.33 -8.74
CA LEU A 26 -0.57 13.47 -8.77
C LEU A 26 -0.07 13.59 -10.22
N SER A 27 1.01 14.34 -10.43
CA SER A 27 1.80 14.26 -11.67
C SER A 27 2.55 12.93 -11.76
N GLU A 28 3.07 12.60 -12.95
CA GLU A 28 3.87 11.38 -13.13
C GLU A 28 5.10 11.36 -12.19
N GLU A 29 5.78 12.49 -12.04
CA GLU A 29 6.95 12.63 -11.16
C GLU A 29 6.57 12.45 -9.69
N GLU A 30 5.43 13.01 -9.28
CA GLU A 30 4.90 12.83 -7.92
C GLU A 30 4.57 11.36 -7.66
N VAL A 31 3.92 10.66 -8.61
CA VAL A 31 3.65 9.21 -8.50
C VAL A 31 4.95 8.42 -8.35
N TRP A 32 5.96 8.72 -9.17
CA TRP A 32 7.27 8.05 -9.08
C TRP A 32 7.93 8.26 -7.72
N ALA A 33 7.92 9.49 -7.20
CA ALA A 33 8.50 9.80 -5.90
C ALA A 33 7.79 9.03 -4.77
N VAL A 34 6.45 9.01 -4.79
CA VAL A 34 5.65 8.27 -3.81
C VAL A 34 5.95 6.78 -3.86
N CYS A 35 5.97 6.18 -5.06
CA CYS A 35 6.30 4.77 -5.24
C CYS A 35 7.71 4.43 -4.76
N ALA A 36 8.71 5.27 -5.06
CA ALA A 36 10.09 5.05 -4.64
C ALA A 36 10.23 5.06 -3.11
N GLU A 37 9.64 6.07 -2.44
CA GLU A 37 9.65 6.15 -0.97
C GLU A 37 8.88 4.99 -0.33
N CYS A 38 7.75 4.56 -0.92
CA CYS A 38 7.02 3.38 -0.46
C CYS A 38 7.88 2.12 -0.50
N VAL A 39 8.64 1.90 -1.58
CA VAL A 39 9.54 0.75 -1.67
C VAL A 39 10.60 0.82 -0.57
N VAL A 40 11.23 1.97 -0.34
CA VAL A 40 12.23 2.15 0.72
C VAL A 40 11.63 1.84 2.10
N ALA A 41 10.45 2.37 2.40
CA ALA A 41 9.75 2.12 3.66
C ALA A 41 9.36 0.64 3.82
N LEU A 42 8.82 0.00 2.77
CA LEU A 42 8.48 -1.42 2.76
C LEU A 42 9.70 -2.33 3.03
N GLN A 43 10.85 -1.98 2.47
CA GLN A 43 12.10 -2.71 2.73
C GLN A 43 12.49 -2.69 4.21
N SER A 44 12.21 -1.60 4.91
CA SER A 44 12.53 -1.46 6.35
C SER A 44 11.66 -2.35 7.23
N ILE A 45 10.43 -2.66 6.80
CA ILE A 45 9.48 -3.51 7.55
C ILE A 45 9.42 -4.94 7.04
N ARG A 46 10.17 -5.30 6.00
CA ARG A 46 10.23 -6.65 5.41
C ARG A 46 10.33 -7.81 6.41
N PRO A 47 11.14 -7.76 7.49
CA PRO A 47 11.22 -8.87 8.45
C PRO A 47 9.99 -8.98 9.38
N SER A 48 9.08 -8.00 9.36
CA SER A 48 7.88 -7.97 10.21
C SER A 48 6.68 -8.64 9.53
N HIS A 49 5.77 -9.20 10.33
CA HIS A 49 4.48 -9.70 9.84
C HIS A 49 3.63 -8.61 9.15
N LEU A 50 3.88 -7.34 9.49
CA LEU A 50 3.27 -6.20 8.83
C LEU A 50 3.48 -6.24 7.31
N PHE A 51 4.65 -6.67 6.82
CA PHE A 51 4.93 -6.72 5.40
C PHE A 51 3.94 -7.59 4.60
N HIS A 52 3.32 -8.59 5.23
CA HIS A 52 2.38 -9.51 4.59
C HIS A 52 0.91 -9.17 4.83
N THR A 53 0.62 -8.28 5.77
CA THR A 53 -0.75 -7.97 6.21
C THR A 53 -1.15 -6.54 5.90
N LEU A 54 -0.20 -5.71 5.51
CA LEU A 54 -0.44 -4.30 5.24
C LEU A 54 -1.16 -4.11 3.91
N CYS A 55 -2.33 -3.46 3.96
CA CYS A 55 -3.04 -3.00 2.78
C CYS A 55 -2.68 -1.53 2.51
N ILE A 56 -2.08 -1.27 1.35
CA ILE A 56 -1.70 0.06 0.92
C ILE A 56 -2.84 0.63 0.08
N THR A 57 -3.42 1.74 0.54
CA THR A 57 -4.48 2.50 -0.11
C THR A 57 -4.16 3.99 0.00
N PRO A 58 -4.81 4.87 -0.77
CA PRO A 58 -4.67 6.31 -0.59
C PRO A 58 -4.98 6.79 0.84
N ASP A 59 -5.87 6.09 1.55
CA ASP A 59 -6.28 6.41 2.92
C ASP A 59 -5.26 5.94 3.98
N THR A 60 -4.46 4.93 3.67
CA THR A 60 -3.47 4.37 4.61
C THR A 60 -2.05 4.86 4.36
N LEU A 61 -1.77 5.46 3.21
CA LEU A 61 -0.46 6.03 2.89
C LEU A 61 -0.40 7.50 3.31
N ALA A 62 0.45 7.84 4.27
CA ALA A 62 0.62 9.20 4.78
C ALA A 62 2.06 9.71 4.62
N PHE A 63 2.21 11.04 4.58
CA PHE A 63 3.51 11.71 4.48
C PHE A 63 3.80 12.58 5.72
N ASN A 64 5.06 12.66 6.12
CA ASN A 64 5.50 13.70 7.06
C ASN A 64 5.93 14.97 6.31
N ALA A 65 6.24 16.04 7.04
CA ALA A 65 6.71 17.30 6.46
C ALA A 65 8.04 17.20 5.68
N HIS A 66 8.79 16.10 5.84
CA HIS A 66 10.04 15.84 5.09
C HIS A 66 9.80 15.01 3.82
N GLY A 67 8.57 14.59 3.53
CA GLY A 67 8.23 13.75 2.39
C GLY A 67 8.47 12.26 2.60
N ASN A 68 8.79 11.80 3.82
CA ASN A 68 8.84 10.37 4.11
C ASN A 68 7.44 9.81 4.28
N VAL A 69 7.28 8.56 3.86
CA VAL A 69 6.02 7.84 3.94
C VAL A 69 5.88 7.05 5.24
N CYS A 70 4.64 6.93 5.70
CA CYS A 70 4.21 6.02 6.76
C CYS A 70 2.97 5.25 6.27
N PHE A 71 2.85 3.99 6.69
CA PHE A 71 1.69 3.17 6.41
C PHE A 71 0.85 3.03 7.68
N MET A 72 -0.36 3.55 7.64
CA MET A 72 -1.32 3.50 8.75
C MET A 72 -2.13 2.20 8.70
N GLU A 73 -2.61 1.79 9.86
CA GLU A 73 -3.53 0.66 9.97
C GLU A 73 -4.90 1.05 9.39
N GLN A 74 -5.52 0.15 8.64
CA GLN A 74 -6.90 0.35 8.18
C GLN A 74 -7.84 0.33 9.39
N LEU A 75 -8.74 1.30 9.47
CA LEU A 75 -9.78 1.34 10.50
C LEU A 75 -10.94 0.37 10.21
N SER A 76 -11.05 -0.10 8.95
CA SER A 76 -12.04 -1.09 8.52
C SER A 76 -11.37 -2.45 8.32
N ASP A 77 -12.02 -3.51 8.82
CA ASP A 77 -11.55 -4.89 8.65
C ASP A 77 -11.65 -5.38 7.19
N ASP A 78 -12.48 -4.74 6.37
CA ASP A 78 -12.66 -5.07 4.95
C ASP A 78 -11.94 -4.02 4.06
N PRO A 79 -10.80 -4.35 3.42
CA PRO A 79 -10.22 -3.50 2.40
C PRO A 79 -11.10 -3.45 1.15
N GLU A 80 -11.14 -2.30 0.46
CA GLU A 80 -11.73 -2.25 -0.88
C GLU A 80 -11.05 -3.28 -1.79
N GLY A 81 -11.84 -4.16 -2.42
CA GLY A 81 -11.32 -5.29 -3.21
C GLY A 81 -10.34 -4.90 -4.32
N SER A 82 -10.37 -3.64 -4.79
CA SER A 82 -9.43 -3.08 -5.76
C SER A 82 -7.96 -3.05 -5.28
N PHE A 83 -7.73 -3.08 -3.96
CA PHE A 83 -6.39 -3.05 -3.35
C PHE A 83 -6.01 -4.39 -2.72
N VAL A 84 -6.88 -5.39 -2.82
CA VAL A 84 -6.59 -6.76 -2.40
C VAL A 84 -5.93 -7.49 -3.57
N PRO A 85 -4.74 -8.08 -3.39
CA PRO A 85 -4.10 -8.80 -4.47
C PRO A 85 -4.90 -10.08 -4.83
N PRO A 86 -4.92 -10.49 -6.10
CA PRO A 86 -5.87 -11.49 -6.63
C PRO A 86 -5.67 -12.93 -6.09
N GLU A 87 -4.61 -13.19 -5.33
CA GLU A 87 -4.43 -14.43 -4.58
C GLU A 87 -5.16 -14.44 -3.23
N PHE A 88 -5.63 -13.27 -2.77
CA PHE A 88 -6.44 -13.10 -1.56
C PHE A 88 -7.92 -12.82 -1.87
N ASP A 89 -8.28 -12.63 -3.14
CA ASP A 89 -9.67 -12.53 -3.57
C ASP A 89 -10.22 -13.91 -3.99
N ASN A 90 -11.54 -14.10 -3.89
CA ASN A 90 -12.21 -15.32 -4.38
C ASN A 90 -12.26 -15.39 -5.92
N THR A 91 -11.78 -14.35 -6.60
CA THR A 91 -11.67 -14.29 -8.06
C THR A 91 -10.46 -15.07 -8.56
N GLY A 92 -9.52 -15.40 -7.66
CA GLY A 92 -8.47 -16.38 -7.82
C GLY A 92 -7.71 -16.16 -9.10
N SER A 93 -6.67 -15.32 -9.06
CA SER A 93 -5.66 -15.09 -10.11
C SER A 93 -6.05 -15.64 -11.50
N THR A 94 -6.40 -14.78 -12.46
CA THR A 94 -6.62 -15.19 -13.87
C THR A 94 -5.43 -15.94 -14.49
N PHE A 95 -4.31 -16.06 -13.77
CA PHE A 95 -3.31 -17.10 -13.96
C PHE A 95 -3.81 -18.48 -13.50
N GLU A 96 -4.96 -18.92 -14.01
CA GLU A 96 -5.28 -20.34 -13.95
C GLU A 96 -4.26 -21.10 -14.80
N VAL A 97 -3.27 -21.73 -14.16
CA VAL A 97 -2.58 -22.89 -14.76
C VAL A 97 -3.60 -24.02 -14.79
N ARG A 98 -4.50 -24.00 -15.78
CA ARG A 98 -5.37 -25.14 -16.02
C ARG A 98 -4.53 -26.29 -16.56
N ASN A 99 -4.55 -27.33 -15.73
CA ASN A 99 -4.37 -28.75 -16.01
C ASN A 99 -2.94 -29.29 -15.87
N SER A 100 -2.71 -30.07 -14.82
CA SER A 100 -3.00 -31.52 -14.71
C SER A 100 -1.82 -32.32 -15.26
N GLN A 101 -1.44 -33.37 -14.54
CA GLN A 101 -0.44 -34.37 -14.96
C GLN A 101 -0.36 -34.55 -16.49
N SER A 102 0.76 -34.14 -17.09
CA SER A 102 1.23 -34.73 -18.34
C SER A 102 2.74 -34.49 -18.50
N SER A 103 3.45 -35.53 -18.11
CA SER A 103 4.69 -36.04 -18.67
C SER A 103 5.32 -35.34 -19.90
N TYR A 104 6.65 -35.20 -19.82
CA TYR A 104 7.68 -35.12 -20.88
C TYR A 104 8.04 -33.78 -21.56
N ARG A 105 9.37 -33.55 -21.55
CA ARG A 105 10.29 -32.93 -22.55
C ARG A 105 10.09 -31.43 -22.83
N PHE A 106 11.14 -30.61 -22.94
CA PHE A 106 12.53 -30.86 -23.39
C PHE A 106 13.57 -30.35 -22.38
#